data_AF-X1LL96-F1
#
_entry.id   AF-X1LL96-F1
#
_cell.length_a   1.000
_cell.length_b   1.000
_cell.length_c   1.000
_cell.angle_alpha   90.00
_cell.angle_beta   90.00
_cell.angle_gamma   90.00
#
_symmetry.space_group_name_H-M   'P 1'
#
loop_
_entity.id
_entity.type
_entity.pdbx_description
1 polymer ?
#
loop_
_entity_poly.entity_id
_entity_poly.type
_entity_poly.pdbx_seq_one_letter_code
_entity_poly.pdbx_strand_id
1 'polypeptide(L)'
;MQQVRIIKWNKLLREGQLKGSFQTAQAEYLYGVYQGQWVAIREGSTCEALPDHESAGRIAAITLCQKPKAKRVLVIGSGLGLCHEFLRLPQIETISWAHCDNEYVRELNRFIPPELKITDERFYPLAGDVRSLLTEEKPHY
;
A
#
# COMPACT_ATOMS: atom_id res chain seq x y z
N MET A 1 2.06 25.94 -8.71
CA MET A 1 1.76 24.49 -8.58
C MET A 1 1.26 24.08 -7.19
N GLN A 2 1.84 24.59 -6.08
CA GLN A 2 1.43 24.21 -4.72
C GLN A 2 -0.05 24.47 -4.39
N GLN A 3 -0.62 25.61 -4.81
CA GLN A 3 -2.06 25.91 -4.62
C GLN A 3 -2.98 24.88 -5.28
N VAL A 4 -2.65 24.41 -6.48
CA VAL A 4 -3.44 23.38 -7.18
C VAL A 4 -3.43 22.06 -6.41
N ARG A 5 -2.30 21.67 -5.81
CA ARG A 5 -2.18 20.46 -4.98
C ARG A 5 -3.02 20.57 -3.71
N ILE A 6 -3.01 21.72 -3.05
CA ILE A 6 -3.85 21.99 -1.87
C ILE A 6 -5.33 21.87 -2.22
N ILE A 7 -5.75 22.42 -3.37
CA ILE A 7 -7.14 22.30 -3.85
C ILE A 7 -7.51 20.83 -4.11
N LYS A 8 -6.67 20.08 -4.82
CA LYS A 8 -6.88 18.64 -5.08
C LYS A 8 -7.02 17.85 -3.78
N TRP A 9 -6.13 18.11 -2.81
CA TRP A 9 -6.15 17.47 -1.50
C TRP A 9 -7.43 17.79 -0.72
N ASN A 10 -7.75 19.08 -0.57
CA ASN A 10 -8.92 19.52 0.21
C ASN A 10 -10.26 19.14 -0.42
N LYS A 11 -10.30 18.83 -1.72
CA LYS A 11 -11.51 18.27 -2.36
C LYS A 11 -11.88 16.90 -1.80
N LEU A 12 -10.89 16.10 -1.39
CA LEU A 12 -11.09 14.73 -0.90
C LEU A 12 -11.00 14.65 0.62
N LEU A 13 -9.97 15.27 1.19
CA LEU A 13 -9.64 15.24 2.61
C LEU A 13 -9.73 16.65 3.16
N ARG A 14 -10.97 17.08 3.44
CA ARG A 14 -11.20 18.37 4.12
C ARG A 14 -10.43 18.39 5.42
N GLU A 15 -9.78 19.52 5.75
CA GLU A 15 -9.01 19.67 6.99
C GLU A 15 -7.78 18.75 7.11
N GLY A 16 -7.45 17.97 6.08
CA GLY A 16 -6.23 17.18 6.04
C GLY A 16 -4.98 18.05 5.90
N GLN A 17 -3.87 17.59 6.46
CA GLN A 17 -2.57 18.24 6.35
C GLN A 17 -1.78 17.66 5.19
N LEU A 18 -1.85 18.30 4.02
CA LEU A 18 -0.96 17.99 2.90
C LEU A 18 0.50 18.19 3.34
N LYS A 19 1.32 17.15 3.25
CA LYS A 19 2.75 17.21 3.57
C LYS A 19 3.60 17.36 2.32
N GLY A 20 3.18 16.77 1.21
CA GLY A 20 3.92 16.88 -0.03
C GLY A 20 3.32 16.08 -1.18
N SER A 21 4.16 15.83 -2.17
CA SER A 21 3.82 15.04 -3.34
C SER A 21 5.07 14.37 -3.90
N PHE A 22 4.90 13.24 -4.57
CA PHE A 22 5.92 12.64 -5.39
C PHE A 22 5.35 12.26 -6.76
N GLN A 23 6.24 12.07 -7.73
CA GLN A 23 5.85 11.75 -9.10
C GLN A 23 6.50 10.44 -9.51
N THR A 24 5.74 9.65 -10.25
CA THR A 24 6.20 8.49 -11.01
C THR A 24 6.01 8.77 -12.48
N ALA A 25 6.52 7.89 -13.35
CA ALA A 25 6.19 7.90 -14.77
C ALA A 25 4.69 7.78 -15.05
N GLN A 26 3.91 7.22 -14.13
CA GLN A 26 2.47 6.99 -14.30
C GLN A 26 1.60 8.12 -13.72
N ALA A 27 1.97 8.71 -12.58
CA ALA A 27 1.10 9.67 -11.90
C ALA A 27 1.81 10.60 -10.91
N GLU A 28 1.09 11.67 -10.52
CA GLU A 28 1.39 12.46 -9.34
C GLU A 28 0.62 11.89 -8.13
N TYR A 29 1.34 11.63 -7.05
CA TYR A 29 0.79 11.22 -5.77
C TYR A 29 0.93 12.36 -4.76
N LEU A 30 -0.17 12.68 -4.08
CA LEU A 30 -0.18 13.62 -2.96
C LEU A 30 -0.14 12.81 -1.67
N TYR A 31 0.62 13.25 -0.68
CA TYR A 31 0.62 12.59 0.62
C TYR A 31 0.53 13.58 1.77
N GLY A 32 -0.05 13.13 2.88
CA GLY A 32 -0.29 13.96 4.03
C GLY A 32 -0.86 13.18 5.20
N VAL A 33 -1.40 13.92 6.17
CA VAL A 33 -2.06 13.33 7.35
C VAL A 33 -3.52 13.74 7.35
N TYR A 34 -4.42 12.79 7.57
CA TYR A 34 -5.84 13.03 7.73
C TYR A 34 -6.39 12.10 8.80
N GLN A 35 -7.11 12.66 9.78
CA GLN A 35 -7.66 11.92 10.93
C GLN A 35 -6.64 11.01 11.65
N GLY A 36 -5.39 11.48 11.77
CA GLY A 36 -4.31 10.73 12.42
C GLY A 36 -3.68 9.63 11.57
N GLN A 37 -4.18 9.40 10.36
CA GLN A 37 -3.60 8.45 9.40
C GLN A 37 -2.70 9.19 8.41
N TRP A 38 -1.61 8.55 8.02
CA TRP A 38 -0.85 8.94 6.85
C TRP A 38 -1.60 8.47 5.60
N VAL A 39 -1.83 9.37 4.65
CA VAL A 39 -2.65 9.08 3.46
C VAL A 39 -1.89 9.47 2.20
N ALA A 40 -1.89 8.58 1.21
CA ALA A 40 -1.47 8.86 -0.17
C ALA A 40 -2.69 8.86 -1.10
N ILE A 41 -2.76 9.83 -1.99
CA ILE A 41 -3.84 10.04 -2.95
C ILE A 41 -3.28 10.12 -4.36
N ARG A 42 -3.99 9.51 -5.31
CA ARG A 42 -3.79 9.67 -6.75
C ARG A 42 -5.11 10.03 -7.41
N GLU A 43 -5.11 11.01 -8.31
CA GLU A 43 -6.20 11.29 -9.26
C GLU A 43 -7.63 11.42 -8.68
N GLY A 44 -7.80 11.69 -7.39
CA GLY A 44 -9.15 11.74 -6.80
C GLY A 44 -9.47 10.60 -5.83
N SER A 45 -8.59 9.62 -5.66
CA SER A 45 -8.83 8.46 -4.80
C SER A 45 -7.66 8.23 -3.83
N THR A 46 -7.98 7.66 -2.67
CA THR A 46 -6.99 7.20 -1.69
C THR A 46 -6.31 5.94 -2.21
N CYS A 47 -4.99 6.00 -2.35
CA CYS A 47 -4.15 4.85 -2.67
C CYS A 47 -3.72 4.09 -1.43
N GLU A 48 -3.36 4.79 -0.36
CA GLU A 48 -2.97 4.16 0.91
C GLU A 48 -3.47 5.03 2.05
N ALA A 49 -3.94 4.40 3.11
CA ALA A 49 -4.23 5.01 4.40
C ALA A 49 -3.58 4.14 5.47
N LEU A 50 -2.68 4.70 6.26
CA LEU A 50 -1.87 3.94 7.22
C LEU A 50 -1.90 4.61 8.60
N PRO A 51 -2.16 3.85 9.68
CA PRO A 51 -2.57 2.45 9.67
C PRO A 51 -4.03 2.28 9.23
N ASP A 52 -4.39 1.17 8.61
CA ASP A 52 -5.78 0.80 8.24
C ASP A 52 -6.20 -0.53 8.89
N HIS A 53 -6.23 -0.57 10.22
CA HIS A 53 -6.50 -1.81 10.95
C HIS A 53 -7.89 -2.40 10.67
N GLU A 54 -8.91 -1.56 10.49
CA GLU A 54 -10.29 -2.04 10.40
C GLU A 54 -10.61 -2.65 9.03
N SER A 55 -10.37 -1.91 7.94
CA SER A 55 -10.69 -2.38 6.59
C SER A 55 -9.72 -3.48 6.18
N ALA A 56 -8.42 -3.28 6.37
CA ALA A 56 -7.42 -4.28 6.04
C ALA A 56 -7.57 -5.56 6.89
N GLY A 57 -7.86 -5.43 8.19
CA GLY A 57 -8.06 -6.58 9.08
C GLY A 57 -9.29 -7.40 8.68
N ARG A 58 -10.37 -6.75 8.26
CA ARG A 58 -11.57 -7.41 7.74
C ARG A 58 -11.26 -8.21 6.47
N ILE A 59 -10.51 -7.62 5.53
CA ILE A 59 -10.10 -8.30 4.30
C ILE A 59 -9.24 -9.53 4.64
N ALA A 60 -8.22 -9.37 5.49
CA ALA A 60 -7.36 -10.47 5.92
C ALA A 60 -8.16 -11.62 6.55
N ALA A 61 -9.11 -11.31 7.43
CA ALA A 61 -9.98 -12.29 8.07
C ALA A 61 -10.83 -13.06 7.05
N ILE A 62 -11.49 -12.35 6.13
CA ILE A 62 -12.33 -12.99 5.08
C ILE A 62 -11.48 -13.90 4.20
N THR A 63 -10.30 -13.44 3.77
CA THR A 63 -9.37 -14.25 2.95
C THR A 63 -8.94 -15.52 3.69
N LEU A 64 -8.58 -15.41 4.97
CA LEU A 64 -8.12 -16.56 5.75
C LEU A 64 -9.22 -17.53 6.13
N CYS A 65 -10.48 -17.09 6.25
CA CYS A 65 -11.60 -18.02 6.39
C CYS A 65 -11.69 -19.00 5.21
N GLN A 66 -11.34 -18.55 4.00
CA GLN A 66 -11.31 -19.41 2.81
C GLN A 66 -10.05 -20.28 2.74
N LYS A 67 -8.91 -19.79 3.26
CA LYS A 67 -7.65 -20.52 3.30
C LYS A 67 -6.93 -20.36 4.66
N PRO A 68 -7.36 -21.08 5.71
CA PRO A 68 -6.86 -20.85 7.08
C PRO A 68 -5.39 -21.17 7.29
N LYS A 69 -4.80 -21.98 6.41
CA LYS A 69 -3.39 -22.40 6.44
C LYS A 69 -2.53 -21.67 5.40
N ALA A 70 -3.00 -20.54 4.87
CA ALA A 70 -2.18 -19.73 3.98
C ALA A 70 -0.92 -19.27 4.72
N LYS A 71 0.23 -19.40 4.05
CA LYS A 71 1.56 -19.04 4.55
C LYS A 71 2.23 -18.00 3.68
N ARG A 72 1.95 -18.04 2.38
CA ARG A 72 2.48 -17.12 1.37
C ARG A 72 1.31 -16.34 0.79
N VAL A 73 1.43 -15.02 0.77
CA VAL A 73 0.37 -14.13 0.31
C VAL A 73 0.94 -13.15 -0.70
N LEU A 74 0.24 -12.99 -1.82
CA LEU A 74 0.50 -11.94 -2.80
C LEU A 74 -0.61 -10.88 -2.66
N VAL A 75 -0.21 -9.64 -2.40
CA VAL A 75 -1.10 -8.47 -2.37
C VAL A 75 -0.84 -7.63 -3.61
N ILE A 76 -1.90 -7.32 -4.36
CA ILE A 76 -1.81 -6.54 -5.60
C ILE A 76 -2.61 -5.25 -5.45
N GLY A 77 -2.00 -4.12 -5.80
CA GLY A 77 -2.59 -2.79 -5.76
C GLY A 77 -2.35 -2.07 -4.43
N SER A 78 -3.24 -1.12 -4.15
CA SER A 78 -3.32 -0.36 -2.91
C SER A 78 -3.64 -1.27 -1.72
N GLY A 79 -2.63 -1.68 -0.96
CA GLY A 79 -2.75 -2.80 -0.03
C GLY A 79 -1.64 -2.89 1.00
N LEU A 80 -0.89 -1.81 1.23
CA LEU A 80 0.19 -1.85 2.20
C LEU A 80 -0.34 -2.02 3.64
N GLY A 81 -1.50 -1.45 3.95
CA GLY A 81 -2.21 -1.70 5.21
C GLY A 81 -2.60 -3.18 5.39
N LEU A 82 -2.95 -3.86 4.30
CA LEU A 82 -3.25 -5.31 4.31
C LEU A 82 -2.00 -6.15 4.54
N CYS A 83 -0.86 -5.73 3.99
CA CYS A 83 0.42 -6.37 4.28
C CYS A 83 0.75 -6.30 5.78
N HIS A 84 0.55 -5.14 6.42
CA HIS A 84 0.72 -4.99 7.88
C HIS A 84 -0.15 -6.00 8.64
N GLU A 85 -1.44 -6.10 8.32
CA GLU A 85 -2.34 -7.01 9.04
C GLU A 85 -1.98 -8.48 8.88
N PHE A 86 -1.56 -8.91 7.69
CA PHE A 86 -1.09 -10.27 7.49
C PHE A 86 0.22 -10.55 8.25
N LEU A 87 1.16 -9.60 8.33
CA LEU A 87 2.41 -9.79 9.07
C LEU A 87 2.21 -9.97 10.58
N ARG A 88 1.11 -9.45 11.13
CA ARG A 88 0.76 -9.69 12.54
C ARG A 88 0.43 -11.15 12.84
N LEU A 89 0.17 -11.96 11.81
CA LEU A 89 -0.18 -13.36 11.95
C LEU A 89 1.09 -14.23 11.91
N PRO A 90 1.33 -15.07 12.92
CA PRO A 90 2.57 -15.84 13.03
C PRO A 90 2.69 -16.95 11.96
N GLN A 91 1.57 -17.37 11.38
CA GLN A 91 1.53 -18.38 10.32
C GLN A 91 2.00 -17.88 8.95
N ILE A 92 2.07 -16.56 8.76
CA ILE A 92 2.51 -15.96 7.50
C ILE A 92 4.04 -16.01 7.45
N GLU A 93 4.56 -16.67 6.43
CA GLU A 93 5.98 -16.86 6.16
C GLU A 93 6.48 -15.86 5.12
N THR A 94 5.63 -15.44 4.18
CA THR A 94 6.02 -14.55 3.09
C THR A 94 4.85 -13.70 2.64
N ILE A 95 5.08 -12.40 2.48
CA ILE A 95 4.17 -11.47 1.82
C ILE A 95 4.90 -10.79 0.68
N SER A 96 4.39 -10.98 -0.53
CA SER A 96 4.79 -10.21 -1.69
C SER A 96 3.78 -9.11 -1.94
N TRP A 97 4.25 -7.89 -2.20
CA TRP A 97 3.39 -6.77 -2.54
C TRP A 97 3.76 -6.19 -3.88
N ALA A 98 2.78 -6.05 -4.77
CA ALA A 98 2.98 -5.46 -6.07
C ALA A 98 1.91 -4.40 -6.35
N HIS A 99 2.26 -3.41 -7.18
CA HIS A 99 1.36 -2.33 -7.56
C HIS A 99 1.41 -2.14 -9.07
N CYS A 100 0.32 -1.68 -9.68
CA CYS A 100 0.28 -1.45 -11.14
C CYS A 100 1.22 -0.32 -11.60
N ASP A 101 1.56 0.59 -10.69
CA ASP A 101 2.65 1.53 -10.83
C ASP A 101 3.89 0.98 -10.11
N ASN A 102 4.86 0.50 -10.90
CA ASN A 102 6.08 -0.15 -10.39
C ASN A 102 7.04 0.81 -9.68
N GLU A 103 6.98 2.09 -10.01
CA GLU A 103 7.79 3.12 -9.35
C GLU A 103 7.18 3.49 -8.00
N TYR A 104 5.85 3.44 -7.88
CA TYR A 104 5.14 3.66 -6.62
C TYR A 104 5.70 2.77 -5.50
N VAL A 105 5.84 1.47 -5.73
CA VAL A 105 6.37 0.51 -4.74
C VAL A 105 7.77 0.89 -4.25
N ARG A 106 8.62 1.44 -5.14
CA ARG A 106 9.99 1.83 -4.80
C ARG A 106 10.06 3.17 -4.08
N GLU A 107 9.27 4.13 -4.53
CA GLU A 107 9.32 5.51 -4.05
C GLU A 107 8.54 5.70 -2.74
N LEU A 108 7.43 4.98 -2.55
CA LEU A 108 6.53 5.16 -1.41
C LEU A 108 7.24 5.07 -0.06
N ASN A 109 8.16 4.11 0.09
CA ASN A 109 8.93 3.89 1.32
C ASN A 109 9.78 5.11 1.74
N ARG A 110 10.06 6.06 0.84
CA ARG A 110 10.77 7.30 1.17
C ARG A 110 9.87 8.32 1.86
N PHE A 111 8.56 8.27 1.62
CA PHE A 111 7.58 9.26 2.08
C PHE A 111 6.71 8.76 3.24
N ILE A 112 6.66 7.45 3.46
CA ILE A 112 6.01 6.86 4.64
C ILE A 112 6.80 7.23 5.91
N PRO A 113 6.14 7.66 7.00
CA PRO A 113 6.77 7.87 8.30
C PRO A 113 7.47 6.60 8.81
N PRO A 114 8.66 6.67 9.43
CA PRO A 114 9.42 5.49 9.87
C PRO A 114 8.60 4.46 10.66
N GLU A 115 7.71 4.92 11.54
CA GLU A 115 6.84 4.11 12.40
C GLU A 115 5.76 3.32 11.63
N LEU A 116 5.47 3.69 10.39
CA LEU A 116 4.50 3.01 9.52
C LEU A 116 5.16 2.15 8.44
N LYS A 117 6.49 2.14 8.35
CA LYS A 117 7.22 1.32 7.38
C LYS A 117 7.19 -0.14 7.79
N ILE A 118 7.07 -1.02 6.80
CA ILE A 118 7.26 -2.45 7.00
C ILE A 118 8.76 -2.73 6.93
N THR A 119 9.35 -3.15 8.04
CA THR A 119 10.74 -3.61 8.14
C THR A 119 10.86 -5.11 8.37
N ASP A 120 9.72 -5.81 8.35
CA ASP A 120 9.65 -7.26 8.54
C ASP A 120 10.34 -7.98 7.38
N GLU A 121 11.22 -8.94 7.67
CA GLU A 121 11.98 -9.69 6.68
C GLU A 121 11.11 -10.57 5.77
N ARG A 122 9.88 -10.88 6.20
CA ARG A 122 8.90 -11.66 5.43
C ARG A 122 8.24 -10.82 4.33
N PHE A 123 8.52 -9.52 4.26
CA PHE A 123 7.90 -8.59 3.31
C PHE A 123 8.80 -8.33 2.08
N TYR A 124 8.24 -8.59 0.91
CA TYR A 124 8.93 -8.49 -0.38
C TYR A 124 8.17 -7.55 -1.32
N PRO A 125 8.59 -6.27 -1.42
CA PRO A 125 8.05 -5.37 -2.43
C PRO A 125 8.54 -5.82 -3.82
N LEU A 126 7.60 -6.25 -4.65
CA LEU A 126 7.87 -6.67 -6.02
C LEU A 126 7.88 -5.44 -6.94
N ALA A 127 9.06 -5.18 -7.52
CA ALA A 127 9.22 -4.16 -8.55
C ALA A 127 9.13 -4.82 -9.94
N GLY A 128 8.11 -4.46 -10.73
CA GLY A 128 7.94 -4.99 -12.08
C GLY A 128 6.48 -5.29 -12.40
N ASP A 129 6.18 -5.47 -13.69
CA ASP A 129 4.81 -5.76 -14.12
C ASP A 129 4.31 -7.07 -13.50
N VAL A 130 3.19 -6.98 -12.78
CA VAL A 130 2.60 -8.12 -12.06
C VAL A 130 2.23 -9.26 -13.00
N ARG A 131 1.79 -8.97 -14.23
CA ARG A 131 1.40 -10.03 -15.16
C ARG A 131 2.62 -10.78 -15.66
N SER A 132 3.71 -10.08 -15.96
CA SER A 132 4.99 -10.72 -16.28
C SER A 132 5.47 -11.60 -15.13
N LEU A 133 5.44 -11.10 -13.90
CA LEU A 133 5.83 -11.86 -12.70
C LEU A 133 4.98 -13.13 -12.51
N LEU A 134 3.66 -13.04 -12.74
CA LEU A 134 2.76 -14.19 -12.67
C LEU A 134 2.95 -15.20 -13.82
N THR A 135 3.57 -14.79 -14.92
CA THR A 135 3.81 -15.64 -16.10
C THR A 135 5.18 -16.34 -16.05
N GLU A 136 6.17 -15.68 -15.46
CA GLU A 136 7.55 -16.20 -15.34
C GLU A 136 7.70 -17.25 -14.23
N GLU A 137 6.82 -17.25 -13.22
CA GLU A 137 6.89 -18.21 -12.12
C GLU A 137 6.14 -19.52 -12.39
N LYS A 138 6.89 -20.63 -12.37
CA LYS A 138 6.37 -21.97 -12.04
C LYS A 138 5.76 -21.95 -10.62
N PRO A 139 4.67 -22.70 -10.37
CA PRO A 139 3.73 -22.45 -9.28
C PRO A 139 4.37 -22.68 -7.91
N HIS A 140 4.74 -21.59 -7.23
CA HIS A 140 5.17 -21.58 -5.83
C HIS A 140 4.33 -20.62 -4.99
N TYR A 141 3.02 -20.58 -5.24
CA TYR A 141 2.03 -19.99 -4.34
C TYR A 141 1.26 -21.10 -3.64
#